data_AF-A0A0M4M4Z5-F1
#
_entry.id   AF-A0A0M4M4Z5-F1
#
_cell.length_a   1.000
_cell.length_b   1.000
_cell.length_c   1.000
_cell.angle_alpha   90.00
_cell.angle_beta   90.00
_cell.angle_gamma   90.00
#
_symmetry.space_group_name_H-M   'P 1'
#
loop_
_entity.id
_entity.type
_entity.pdbx_description
1 polymer ?
#
loop_
_entity_poly.entity_id
_entity_poly.type
_entity_poly.pdbx_seq_one_letter_code
_entity_poly.pdbx_strand_id
1 'polypeptide(L)'
;MSEGRRFRREDAVFLLCMIAPLAVGILLNALVRPGLARALGGERHATGAGVRSRDVSWTFDPATTAEHPVLTAFLGPSDGLIAMCALALTAVLLATRWLVVRRKATPAG
;
A
#
# COMPACT_ATOMS: atom_id res chain seq x y z
N MET A 1 21.64 -9.10 -31.93
CA MET A 1 20.28 -9.42 -31.42
C MET A 1 20.19 -9.52 -29.88
N SER A 2 21.11 -8.96 -29.09
CA SER A 2 21.07 -9.03 -27.61
C SER A 2 20.54 -7.77 -26.91
N GLU A 3 20.53 -6.60 -27.56
CA GLU A 3 20.10 -5.33 -26.95
C GLU A 3 18.59 -5.28 -26.62
N GLY A 4 17.73 -5.80 -27.50
CA GLY A 4 16.28 -5.81 -27.27
C GLY A 4 15.84 -6.64 -26.05
N ARG A 5 16.66 -7.59 -25.58
CA ARG A 5 16.39 -8.38 -24.36
C ARG A 5 16.83 -7.67 -23.08
N ARG A 6 17.83 -6.79 -23.11
CA ARG A 6 18.27 -6.02 -21.92
C ARG A 6 17.27 -4.92 -21.58
N PHE A 7 16.81 -4.17 -22.58
CA PHE A 7 15.83 -3.08 -22.39
C PHE A 7 14.52 -3.60 -21.75
N ARG A 8 13.99 -4.72 -22.28
CA ARG A 8 12.83 -5.41 -21.70
C ARG A 8 13.03 -5.87 -20.26
N ARG A 9 14.25 -6.21 -19.86
CA ARG A 9 14.55 -6.72 -18.51
C ARG A 9 14.62 -5.59 -17.49
N GLU A 10 15.21 -4.46 -17.86
CA GLU A 10 15.29 -3.26 -17.02
C GLU A 10 13.90 -2.64 -16.78
N ASP A 11 13.07 -2.59 -17.83
CA ASP A 11 11.67 -2.16 -17.73
C ASP A 11 10.85 -3.10 -16.86
N ALA A 12 11.03 -4.43 -17.00
CA ALA A 12 10.34 -5.41 -16.18
C ALA A 12 10.75 -5.37 -14.71
N VAL A 13 12.06 -5.22 -14.43
CA VAL A 13 12.56 -5.05 -13.05
C VAL A 13 12.03 -3.76 -12.45
N PHE A 14 11.95 -2.68 -13.23
CA PHE A 14 11.39 -1.42 -12.79
C PHE A 14 9.88 -1.53 -12.48
N LEU A 15 9.10 -2.11 -13.39
CA LEU A 15 7.68 -2.40 -13.18
C LEU A 15 7.48 -3.27 -11.94
N LEU A 16 8.32 -4.30 -11.76
CA LEU A 16 8.26 -5.17 -10.59
C LEU A 16 8.58 -4.41 -9.30
N CYS A 17 9.62 -3.57 -9.28
CA CYS A 17 9.94 -2.73 -8.12
C CYS A 17 8.84 -1.71 -7.79
N MET A 18 8.03 -1.31 -8.77
CA MET A 18 6.94 -0.36 -8.56
C MET A 18 5.65 -1.07 -8.13
N ILE A 19 5.32 -2.21 -8.76
CA ILE A 19 4.09 -2.97 -8.50
C ILE A 19 4.22 -3.79 -7.22
N ALA A 20 5.40 -4.36 -6.93
CA ALA A 20 5.59 -5.22 -5.75
C ALA A 20 5.19 -4.54 -4.43
N PRO A 21 5.67 -3.33 -4.07
CA PRO A 21 5.26 -2.70 -2.82
C PRO A 21 3.76 -2.36 -2.80
N LEU A 22 3.17 -2.01 -3.94
CA LEU A 22 1.73 -1.77 -4.06
C LEU A 22 0.94 -3.06 -3.84
N ALA A 23 1.34 -4.15 -4.51
CA ALA A 23 0.72 -5.45 -4.41
C ALA A 23 0.84 -6.03 -2.99
N VAL A 24 2.01 -5.89 -2.36
CA VAL A 24 2.23 -6.28 -0.96
C VAL A 24 1.33 -5.45 -0.04
N GLY A 25 1.25 -4.14 -0.22
CA GLY A 25 0.35 -3.28 0.56
C GLY A 25 -1.11 -3.69 0.43
N ILE A 26 -1.56 -3.99 -0.79
CA ILE A 26 -2.93 -4.49 -1.06
C ILE A 26 -3.14 -5.86 -0.40
N LEU A 27 -2.19 -6.79 -0.51
CA LEU A 27 -2.31 -8.13 0.09
C LEU A 27 -2.36 -8.05 1.62
N LEU A 28 -1.49 -7.25 2.23
CA LEU A 28 -1.48 -7.03 3.67
C LEU A 28 -2.81 -6.42 4.13
N ASN A 29 -3.33 -5.45 3.39
CA ASN A 29 -4.60 -4.80 3.75
C ASN A 29 -5.82 -5.71 3.53
N ALA A 30 -5.84 -6.50 2.45
CA ALA A 30 -7.00 -7.32 2.11
C ALA A 30 -7.05 -8.67 2.84
N LEU A 31 -5.89 -9.23 3.22
CA LEU A 31 -5.81 -10.58 3.83
C LEU A 31 -5.26 -10.55 5.26
N VAL A 32 -4.14 -9.88 5.48
CA VAL A 32 -3.47 -9.89 6.78
C VAL A 32 -4.25 -9.06 7.80
N ARG A 33 -4.78 -7.90 7.40
CA ARG A 33 -5.60 -7.03 8.25
C ARG A 33 -6.86 -7.72 8.80
N PRO A 34 -7.75 -8.33 7.99
CA PRO A 34 -8.91 -9.05 8.53
C PRO A 34 -8.52 -10.31 9.31
N GLY A 35 -7.40 -10.96 8.96
CA GLY A 35 -6.89 -12.11 9.72
C GLY A 35 -6.45 -11.72 11.13
N LEU A 36 -5.62 -10.68 11.26
CA LEU A 36 -5.17 -10.14 12.54
C LEU A 36 -6.32 -9.57 13.36
N ALA A 37 -7.23 -8.82 12.73
CA ALA A 37 -8.36 -8.25 13.44
C ALA A 37 -9.29 -9.33 14.02
N ARG A 38 -9.52 -10.42 13.28
CA ARG A 38 -10.26 -11.59 13.80
C ARG A 38 -9.51 -12.31 14.93
N ALA A 39 -8.19 -12.46 14.81
CA ALA A 39 -7.38 -13.11 15.84
C ALA A 39 -7.35 -12.32 17.16
N LEU A 40 -7.41 -10.98 17.09
CA LEU A 40 -7.43 -10.07 18.23
C LEU A 40 -8.86 -9.80 18.77
N GLY A 41 -9.89 -10.45 18.23
CA GLY A 41 -11.27 -10.24 18.65
C GLY A 41 -11.85 -8.87 18.27
N GLY A 42 -11.28 -8.21 17.25
CA GLY A 42 -11.73 -6.90 16.79
C GLY A 42 -13.14 -6.93 16.20
N GLU A 43 -13.94 -5.92 16.54
CA GLU A 43 -15.28 -5.76 16.02
C GLU A 43 -15.23 -5.01 14.69
N ARG A 44 -15.87 -5.57 13.66
CA ARG A 44 -15.83 -5.02 12.30
C ARG A 44 -16.92 -3.98 12.10
N HIS A 45 -16.52 -2.74 11.91
CA HIS A 45 -17.41 -1.68 11.46
C HIS A 45 -17.26 -1.49 9.95
N ALA A 46 -18.39 -1.46 9.24
CA ALA A 46 -18.39 -1.33 7.80
C ALA A 46 -19.34 -0.20 7.40
N THR A 47 -18.77 0.92 6.98
CA THR A 47 -19.49 2.18 6.72
C THR A 47 -19.54 2.41 5.22
N GLY A 48 -20.76 2.52 4.67
CA GLY A 48 -20.99 2.71 3.24
C GLY A 48 -22.30 2.07 2.77
N ALA A 49 -23.12 2.81 2.02
CA ALA A 49 -24.45 2.39 1.59
C ALA A 49 -24.45 1.49 0.32
N GLY A 50 -23.29 1.13 -0.22
CA GLY A 50 -23.17 0.42 -1.49
C GLY A 50 -22.28 -0.82 -1.43
N VAL A 51 -22.67 -1.86 -2.19
CA VAL A 51 -21.92 -3.13 -2.33
C VAL A 51 -20.51 -2.93 -2.93
N ARG A 52 -20.27 -1.80 -3.60
CA ARG A 52 -19.01 -1.46 -4.29
C ARG A 52 -18.05 -0.55 -3.50
N SER A 53 -18.52 0.17 -2.49
CA SER A 53 -17.69 1.08 -1.68
C SER A 53 -18.11 0.94 -0.24
N ARG A 54 -17.47 -0.01 0.43
CA ARG A 54 -17.68 -0.31 1.84
C ARG A 54 -16.37 -0.07 2.53
N ASP A 55 -16.27 1.03 3.27
CA ASP A 55 -15.07 1.30 4.05
C ASP A 55 -15.14 0.47 5.34
N VAL A 56 -14.05 -0.24 5.64
CA VAL A 56 -14.00 -1.16 6.78
C VAL A 56 -12.98 -0.62 7.78
N SER A 57 -13.45 -0.47 9.02
CA SER A 57 -12.64 -0.17 10.18
C SER A 57 -12.87 -1.23 11.26
N TRP A 58 -11.90 -1.35 12.16
CA TRP A 58 -11.93 -2.30 13.26
C TRP A 58 -11.78 -1.56 14.57
N THR A 59 -12.63 -1.91 15.54
CA THR A 59 -12.54 -1.43 16.91
C THR A 59 -12.09 -2.59 17.81
N PHE A 60 -11.34 -2.27 18.84
CA PHE A 60 -10.78 -3.27 19.76
C PHE A 60 -11.10 -2.87 21.19
N ASP A 61 -11.24 -3.86 22.07
CA ASP A 61 -11.42 -3.61 23.49
C ASP A 61 -10.20 -2.86 24.08
N PRO A 62 -10.39 -1.97 25.06
CA PRO A 62 -9.30 -1.31 25.76
C PRO A 62 -8.24 -2.26 26.33
N ALA A 63 -8.60 -3.47 26.80
CA ALA A 63 -7.61 -4.44 27.28
C ALA A 63 -6.68 -4.92 26.14
N THR A 64 -7.26 -5.30 25.00
CA THR A 64 -6.50 -5.70 23.79
C THR A 64 -5.65 -4.56 23.24
N THR A 65 -6.14 -3.32 23.35
CA THR A 65 -5.39 -2.13 22.93
C THR A 65 -4.17 -1.86 23.82
N ALA A 66 -4.29 -2.15 25.13
CA ALA A 66 -3.17 -2.04 26.06
C ALA A 66 -2.12 -3.15 25.86
N GLU A 67 -2.54 -4.36 25.51
CA GLU A 67 -1.63 -5.49 25.25
C GLU A 67 -0.93 -5.39 23.88
N HIS A 68 -1.60 -4.85 22.87
CA HIS A 68 -1.11 -4.80 21.49
C HIS A 68 -1.24 -3.42 20.83
N PRO A 69 -0.67 -2.35 21.42
CA PRO A 69 -0.90 -0.96 20.99
C PRO A 69 -0.45 -0.69 19.55
N VAL A 70 0.62 -1.34 19.09
CA VAL A 70 1.14 -1.17 17.72
C VAL A 70 0.23 -1.85 16.70
N LEU A 71 -0.29 -3.03 17.02
CA LEU A 71 -1.17 -3.78 16.12
C LEU A 71 -2.54 -3.12 16.03
N THR A 72 -3.13 -2.71 17.16
CA THR A 72 -4.43 -2.01 17.15
C THR A 72 -4.34 -0.66 16.45
N ALA A 73 -3.24 0.09 16.61
CA ALA A 73 -3.01 1.33 15.86
C ALA A 73 -2.89 1.10 14.35
N PHE A 74 -2.24 0.01 13.92
CA PHE A 74 -2.16 -0.36 12.51
C PHE A 74 -3.51 -0.83 11.95
N LEU A 75 -4.32 -1.50 12.77
CA LEU A 75 -5.62 -2.04 12.38
C LEU A 75 -6.77 -1.02 12.49
N GLY A 76 -6.57 0.14 13.12
CA GLY A 76 -7.56 1.22 13.24
C GLY A 76 -7.92 1.98 11.95
N PRO A 77 -6.95 2.50 11.16
CA PRO A 77 -7.23 3.38 10.01
C PRO A 77 -7.99 2.65 8.89
N SER A 78 -8.91 3.33 8.20
CA SER A 78 -9.82 2.67 7.24
C SER A 78 -9.11 2.08 6.01
N ASP A 79 -9.73 1.07 5.39
CA ASP A 79 -9.22 0.45 4.16
C ASP A 79 -9.00 1.49 3.04
N GLY A 80 -9.91 2.46 2.94
CA GLY A 80 -9.78 3.58 1.99
C GLY A 80 -8.55 4.46 2.27
N LEU A 81 -8.26 4.74 3.54
CA LEU A 81 -7.10 5.53 3.94
C LEU A 81 -5.78 4.82 3.59
N ILE A 82 -5.71 3.51 3.85
CA ILE A 82 -4.52 2.69 3.55
C ILE A 82 -4.28 2.62 2.03
N ALA A 83 -5.34 2.44 1.24
CA ALA A 83 -5.26 2.47 -0.22
C ALA A 83 -4.78 3.83 -0.75
N MET A 84 -5.28 4.94 -0.18
CA MET A 84 -4.84 6.30 -0.53
C MET A 84 -3.36 6.54 -0.18
N CYS A 85 -2.89 6.08 0.99
CA CYS A 85 -1.49 6.17 1.36
C CYS A 85 -0.58 5.38 0.41
N ALA A 86 -0.98 4.16 0.03
CA ALA A 86 -0.21 3.34 -0.92
C ALA A 86 -0.14 4.00 -2.31
N LEU A 87 -1.25 4.59 -2.76
CA LEU A 87 -1.31 5.32 -4.03
C LEU A 87 -0.46 6.59 -3.99
N ALA A 88 -0.52 7.36 -2.89
CA ALA A 88 0.31 8.54 -2.69
C ALA A 88 1.81 8.21 -2.70
N LEU A 89 2.21 7.12 -2.02
CA LEU A 89 3.61 6.65 -2.02
C LEU A 89 4.07 6.32 -3.45
N THR A 90 3.21 5.65 -4.21
CA THR A 90 3.50 5.28 -5.60
C THR A 90 3.62 6.50 -6.50
N ALA A 91 2.73 7.48 -6.33
CA ALA A 91 2.80 8.76 -7.04
C ALA A 91 4.10 9.52 -6.72
N VAL A 92 4.53 9.53 -5.46
CA VAL A 92 5.81 10.13 -5.04
C VAL A 92 6.99 9.42 -5.71
N LEU A 93 7.05 8.09 -5.69
CA LEU A 93 8.13 7.34 -6.35
C LEU A 93 8.21 7.62 -7.86
N LEU A 94 7.06 7.70 -8.53
CA LEU A 94 6.94 8.09 -9.95
C LEU A 94 7.44 9.52 -10.17
N ALA A 95 7.01 10.47 -9.35
CA ALA A 95 7.41 11.87 -9.44
C ALA A 95 8.92 12.05 -9.19
N THR A 96 9.48 11.39 -8.17
CA THR A 96 10.92 11.41 -7.89
C THR A 96 11.71 10.86 -9.06
N ARG A 97 11.30 9.74 -9.66
CA ARG A 97 11.96 9.20 -10.85
C ARG A 97 11.87 10.16 -12.02
N TRP A 98 10.70 10.73 -12.29
CA TRP A 98 10.53 11.69 -13.38
C TRP A 98 11.45 12.90 -13.21
N LEU A 99 11.60 13.41 -11.99
CA LEU A 99 12.54 14.48 -11.66
C LEU A 99 14.01 14.04 -11.86
N VAL A 100 14.39 12.84 -11.43
CA VAL A 100 15.76 12.31 -11.61
C VAL A 100 16.09 12.09 -13.08
N VAL A 101 15.17 11.54 -13.87
CA VAL A 101 15.34 11.33 -15.32
C VAL A 101 15.43 12.68 -16.04
N ARG A 102 14.58 13.65 -15.69
CA ARG A 102 14.65 15.02 -16.25
C ARG A 102 15.97 15.72 -15.93
N ARG A 103 16.48 15.58 -14.69
CA ARG A 103 17.78 16.13 -14.30
C ARG A 103 18.94 15.51 -15.08
N LYS A 104 18.89 14.21 -15.39
CA LYS A 104 19.90 13.56 -16.23
C LYS A 104 19.81 13.93 -17.71
N ALA A 105 18.62 14.27 -18.20
CA ALA A 105 18.39 14.70 -19.58
C ALA A 105 18.76 16.16 -19.85
N THR A 106 19.02 16.95 -18.80
CA THR A 106 19.54 18.32 -18.93
C THR A 106 21.02 18.28 -18.59
N PRO A 107 21.94 18.14 -19.56
CA PRO A 107 23.35 18.34 -19.29
C PRO A 107 23.51 19.78 -18.78
N ALA A 108 24.08 19.94 -17.59
CA ALA A 108 24.57 21.23 -17.14
C ALA A 108 25.57 21.70 -18.20
N GLY A 109 25.29 22.86 -18.78
CA GLY A 109 26.10 23.47 -19.84
C GLY A 109 27.51 23.81 -19.41
#